data_AF-A0A8B9MVS8-F1
#
_entry.id   AF-A0A8B9MVS8-F1
#
_cell.length_a   1.000
_cell.length_b   1.000
_cell.length_c   1.000
_cell.angle_alpha   90.00
_cell.angle_beta   90.00
_cell.angle_gamma   90.00
#
_symmetry.space_group_name_H-M   'P 1'
#
loop_
_entity.id
_entity.type
_entity.pdbx_description
1 polymer ?
#
loop_
_entity_poly.entity_id
_entity_poly.type
_entity_poly.pdbx_seq_one_letter_code
_entity_poly.pdbx_strand_id
1 'polypeptide(L)'
;LQHRHGAGRPPPPLPWPHRLCKGKMVAVGVLAGLSVLSLLTYGYLSWDSLGLGPGGTEATRTGPGEELGAGAPGSQPHIVFILADDQGFRDVGYHGSEIRTPTLDKLAAEGVKLENYYVQPMCTPSRSQFITGK
;
A
#
# COMPACT_ATOMS: atom_id res chain seq x y z
N LEU A 1 31.07 -7.23 86.34
CA LEU A 1 30.19 -8.34 86.75
C LEU A 1 29.71 -9.04 85.47
N GLN A 2 29.86 -10.36 85.43
CA GLN A 2 29.48 -11.32 84.38
C GLN A 2 28.32 -10.90 83.46
N HIS A 3 28.40 -11.27 82.18
CA HIS A 3 27.48 -12.28 81.63
C HIS A 3 28.02 -12.87 80.31
N ARG A 4 28.27 -14.18 80.33
CA ARG A 4 28.42 -15.02 79.14
C ARG A 4 27.08 -15.08 78.41
N HIS A 5 27.07 -15.11 77.08
CA HIS A 5 26.11 -15.93 76.32
C HIS A 5 26.68 -16.26 74.93
N GLY A 6 26.71 -17.55 74.61
CA GLY A 6 27.03 -18.05 73.28
C GLY A 6 25.96 -17.67 72.27
N ALA A 7 26.38 -17.45 71.02
CA ALA A 7 25.49 -17.21 69.90
C ALA A 7 25.80 -18.21 68.78
N GLY A 8 24.73 -18.75 68.20
CA GLY A 8 24.69 -19.98 67.42
C GLY A 8 25.42 -19.96 66.09
N ARG A 9 25.62 -21.16 65.54
CA ARG A 9 26.14 -21.36 64.18
C ARG A 9 25.24 -20.65 63.15
N PRO A 10 25.82 -20.11 62.06
CA PRO A 10 25.05 -19.40 61.05
C PRO A 10 24.10 -20.36 60.29
N PRO A 11 22.95 -19.86 59.81
CA PRO A 11 22.00 -20.65 59.02
C PRO A 11 22.57 -21.02 57.65
N PRO A 12 22.10 -22.11 57.01
CA PRO A 12 22.50 -22.45 55.65
C PRO A 12 22.02 -21.40 54.64
N PRO A 13 22.76 -21.17 53.55
CA PRO A 13 22.38 -20.18 52.54
C PRO A 13 21.10 -20.58 51.80
N LEU A 14 20.24 -19.59 51.55
CA LEU A 14 19.01 -19.73 50.76
C LEU A 14 19.33 -20.05 49.28
N PRO A 15 18.46 -20.80 48.57
CA PRO A 15 18.63 -21.04 47.14
C PRO A 15 18.32 -19.76 46.35
N TRP A 16 19.36 -19.18 45.74
CA TRP A 16 19.21 -18.08 44.79
C TRP A 16 18.40 -18.53 43.58
N PRO A 17 17.33 -17.83 43.20
CA PRO A 17 16.57 -18.20 42.03
C PRO A 17 17.15 -17.48 40.80
N HIS A 18 17.39 -18.31 39.77
CA HIS A 18 17.51 -17.93 38.36
C HIS A 18 18.86 -17.41 37.87
N ARG A 19 19.72 -18.36 37.44
CA ARG A 19 20.49 -18.17 36.21
C ARG A 19 19.48 -17.96 35.07
N LEU A 20 19.25 -16.72 34.67
CA LEU A 20 18.67 -16.46 33.35
C LEU A 20 19.71 -16.90 32.31
N CYS A 21 19.44 -18.04 31.65
CA CYS A 21 20.23 -18.48 30.51
C CYS A 21 20.21 -17.37 29.44
N LYS A 22 21.39 -16.97 28.95
CA LYS A 22 21.58 -15.91 27.94
C LYS A 22 20.60 -15.98 26.76
N GLY A 23 20.16 -17.18 26.34
CA GLY A 23 19.17 -17.37 25.28
C GLY A 23 17.79 -16.75 25.54
N LYS A 24 17.33 -16.71 26.80
CA LYS A 24 16.03 -16.07 27.15
C LYS A 24 16.10 -14.55 27.06
N MET A 25 17.26 -13.93 27.36
CA MET A 25 17.44 -12.48 27.23
C MET A 25 17.46 -12.03 25.77
N VAL A 26 18.03 -12.83 24.86
CA VAL A 26 18.02 -12.53 23.42
C VAL A 26 16.60 -12.62 22.84
N ALA A 27 15.84 -13.65 23.21
CA ALA A 27 14.46 -13.80 22.75
C ALA A 27 13.53 -12.66 23.21
N VAL A 28 13.66 -12.22 24.47
CA VAL A 28 12.88 -11.08 25.00
C VAL A 28 13.28 -9.78 24.28
N GLY A 29 14.57 -9.59 23.98
CA GLY A 29 15.04 -8.44 23.21
C GLY A 29 14.48 -8.39 21.78
N VAL A 30 14.45 -9.53 21.08
CA VAL A 30 13.90 -9.62 19.72
C VAL A 30 12.38 -9.37 19.70
N LEU A 31 11.64 -9.93 20.65
CA LEU A 31 10.19 -9.73 20.74
C LEU A 31 9.83 -8.28 21.10
N ALA A 32 10.57 -7.65 22.01
CA ALA A 32 10.39 -6.23 22.32
C ALA A 32 10.72 -5.35 21.11
N GLY A 33 11.79 -5.66 20.37
CA GLY A 33 12.17 -4.94 19.15
C GLY A 33 11.11 -5.01 18.05
N LEU A 34 10.58 -6.20 17.78
CA LEU A 34 9.52 -6.40 16.78
C LEU A 34 8.20 -5.70 17.19
N SER A 35 7.88 -5.69 18.49
CA SER A 35 6.70 -5.00 19.01
C SER A 35 6.80 -3.48 18.84
N VAL A 36 7.96 -2.89 19.15
CA VAL A 36 8.18 -1.44 18.99
C VAL A 36 8.15 -1.03 17.52
N LEU A 37 8.78 -1.82 16.63
CA LEU A 37 8.77 -1.57 15.19
C LEU A 37 7.36 -1.66 14.60
N SER A 38 6.56 -2.63 15.05
CA SER A 38 5.15 -2.78 14.65
C SER A 38 4.31 -1.57 15.08
N LEU A 39 4.44 -1.12 16.33
CA LEU A 39 3.70 0.05 16.84
C LEU A 39 4.09 1.34 16.13
N LEU A 40 5.37 1.55 15.80
CA LEU A 40 5.82 2.72 15.03
C LEU A 40 5.30 2.68 13.59
N THR A 41 5.30 1.51 12.96
CA THR A 41 4.81 1.36 11.57
C THR A 41 3.31 1.56 11.49
N TYR A 42 2.55 0.95 12.41
CA TYR A 42 1.10 1.12 12.49
C TYR A 42 0.71 2.55 12.88
N GLY A 43 1.45 3.16 13.81
CA GLY A 43 1.31 4.57 14.17
C GLY A 43 1.50 5.49 12.96
N TYR A 44 2.57 5.30 12.19
CA TYR A 44 2.86 6.10 10.99
C TYR A 44 1.79 5.94 9.90
N LEU A 45 1.36 4.70 9.61
CA LEU A 45 0.30 4.43 8.63
C LEU A 45 -1.06 5.01 9.08
N SER A 46 -1.36 4.95 10.38
CA SER A 46 -2.58 5.55 10.94
C SER A 46 -2.55 7.07 10.98
N TRP A 47 -1.35 7.67 11.10
CA TRP A 47 -1.17 9.12 11.14
C TRP A 47 -1.55 9.79 9.81
N ASP A 48 -1.22 9.14 8.69
CA ASP A 48 -1.62 9.59 7.34
C ASP A 48 -3.14 9.49 7.12
N SER A 49 -3.77 8.47 7.71
CA SER A 49 -5.22 8.22 7.61
C SER A 49 -6.08 9.18 8.46
N LEU A 50 -5.51 9.78 9.51
CA LEU A 50 -6.23 10.68 10.43
C LEU A 50 -6.12 12.16 10.03
N GLY A 51 -5.36 12.51 8.99
CA GLY A 51 -5.30 13.88 8.47
C GLY A 51 -4.77 14.93 9.47
N LEU A 52 -4.05 14.50 10.52
CA LEU A 52 -3.48 15.35 11.58
C LEU A 52 -1.98 15.65 11.40
N GLY A 53 -1.46 15.40 10.19
CA GLY A 53 -0.11 15.80 9.82
C GLY A 53 0.08 17.32 9.93
N PRO A 54 1.21 17.80 10.47
CA PRO A 54 1.58 19.20 10.41
C PRO A 54 2.00 19.52 8.96
N GLY A 55 1.00 19.67 8.10
CA GLY A 55 1.13 20.04 6.68
C GLY A 55 -0.11 20.78 6.17
N GLY A 56 -0.97 21.25 7.08
CA GLY A 56 -2.08 22.12 6.75
C GLY A 56 -1.59 23.47 6.25
N THR A 57 -1.74 23.68 4.94
CA THR A 57 -1.95 24.98 4.28
C THR A 57 -0.94 26.09 4.57
N GLU A 58 0.07 26.21 3.70
CA GLU A 58 0.60 27.54 3.36
C GLU A 58 0.60 27.69 1.85
N ALA A 59 -0.39 28.46 1.37
CA ALA A 59 -0.57 28.82 -0.01
C ALA A 59 0.55 29.75 -0.48
N THR A 60 1.69 29.19 -0.87
CA THR A 60 2.68 29.90 -1.66
C THR A 60 2.31 29.78 -3.13
N ARG A 61 1.74 30.87 -3.68
CA ARG A 61 1.69 31.11 -5.13
C ARG A 61 3.11 30.95 -5.69
N THR A 62 3.32 30.12 -6.70
CA THR A 62 4.03 30.41 -7.97
C THR A 62 4.18 29.12 -8.78
N GLY A 63 3.67 29.13 -10.02
CA GLY A 63 4.02 28.16 -11.07
C GLY A 63 2.81 27.68 -11.88
N PRO A 64 2.68 28.04 -13.17
CA PRO A 64 1.82 27.31 -14.09
C PRO A 64 2.58 26.09 -14.61
N GLY A 65 2.16 24.88 -14.24
CA GLY A 65 2.78 23.66 -14.74
C GLY A 65 2.20 22.40 -14.10
N GLU A 66 1.16 21.87 -14.74
CA GLU A 66 0.59 20.51 -14.61
C GLU A 66 0.42 19.92 -13.20
N GLU A 67 -0.74 20.19 -12.59
CA GLU A 67 -1.37 19.27 -11.63
C GLU A 67 -2.19 18.24 -12.42
N LEU A 68 -1.69 17.00 -12.50
CA LEU A 68 -2.51 15.84 -12.79
C LEU A 68 -3.51 15.68 -11.65
N GLY A 69 -4.76 16.07 -11.90
CA GLY A 69 -5.82 16.18 -10.90
C GLY A 69 -6.07 14.88 -10.14
N ALA A 70 -5.46 14.75 -8.97
CA ALA A 70 -6.07 13.99 -7.89
C ALA A 70 -7.24 14.83 -7.37
N GLY A 71 -8.42 14.60 -7.97
CA GLY A 71 -9.65 15.28 -7.57
C GLY A 71 -9.84 15.20 -6.06
N ALA A 72 -10.26 16.31 -5.46
CA ALA A 72 -10.49 16.43 -4.03
C ALA A 72 -11.24 15.19 -3.48
N PRO A 73 -10.91 14.68 -2.29
CA PRO A 73 -11.52 13.48 -1.73
C PRO A 73 -13.05 13.67 -1.66
N GLY A 74 -13.76 13.08 -2.63
CA GLY A 74 -15.21 13.27 -2.84
C GLY A 74 -15.64 13.61 -4.27
N SER A 75 -14.74 13.99 -5.19
CA SER A 75 -15.13 14.17 -6.60
C SER A 75 -15.30 12.82 -7.29
N GLN A 76 -16.53 12.51 -7.74
CA GLN A 76 -16.80 11.30 -8.52
C GLN A 76 -16.01 11.34 -9.84
N PRO A 77 -15.32 10.26 -10.23
CA PRO A 77 -14.58 10.24 -11.48
C PRO A 77 -15.54 10.27 -12.66
N HIS A 78 -15.20 11.05 -13.69
CA HIS A 78 -15.90 11.00 -14.96
C HIS A 78 -15.41 9.81 -15.79
N ILE A 79 -16.32 8.93 -16.16
CA ILE A 79 -16.01 7.75 -16.97
C ILE A 79 -16.48 8.03 -18.40
N VAL A 80 -15.54 8.06 -19.35
CA VAL A 80 -15.82 8.19 -20.78
C VAL A 80 -15.47 6.87 -21.46
N PHE A 81 -16.46 6.24 -22.09
CA PHE A 81 -16.25 5.01 -22.86
C PHE A 81 -16.29 5.33 -24.36
N ILE A 82 -15.20 4.99 -25.07
CA ILE A 82 -15.09 5.15 -26.53
C ILE A 82 -15.15 3.76 -27.15
N LEU A 83 -16.20 3.51 -27.95
CA LEU A 83 -16.38 2.26 -28.69
C LEU A 83 -16.20 2.52 -30.19
N ALA A 84 -15.23 1.85 -30.81
CA ALA A 84 -15.06 1.84 -32.25
C ALA A 84 -15.80 0.63 -32.87
N ASP A 85 -16.45 0.85 -34.00
CA ASP A 85 -17.12 -0.21 -34.77
C ASP A 85 -16.16 -0.77 -35.83
N ASP A 86 -16.24 -2.07 -36.12
CA ASP A 86 -15.41 -2.78 -37.11
C ASP A 86 -13.88 -2.62 -36.96
N GLN A 87 -13.38 -2.28 -35.78
CA GLN A 87 -11.93 -2.13 -35.55
C GLN A 87 -11.24 -3.50 -35.41
N GLY A 88 -10.35 -3.81 -36.34
CA GLY A 88 -9.49 -4.99 -36.31
C GLY A 88 -8.25 -4.83 -35.43
N PHE A 89 -7.65 -5.96 -35.07
CA PHE A 89 -6.46 -6.00 -34.20
C PHE A 89 -5.28 -5.16 -34.75
N ARG A 90 -5.10 -5.13 -36.08
CA ARG A 90 -4.00 -4.40 -36.74
C ARG A 90 -4.38 -3.02 -37.26
N ASP A 91 -5.48 -2.43 -36.80
CA ASP A 91 -5.93 -1.08 -37.22
C ASP A 91 -5.39 0.05 -36.31
N VAL A 92 -4.61 -0.30 -35.28
CA VAL A 92 -4.02 0.63 -34.32
C VAL A 92 -2.49 0.57 -34.32
N GLY A 93 -1.84 1.73 -34.21
CA GLY A 93 -0.39 1.89 -34.26
C GLY A 93 0.34 1.05 -33.22
N TYR A 94 -0.17 0.97 -31.98
CA TYR A 94 0.40 0.14 -30.91
C TYR A 94 0.34 -1.39 -31.17
N HIS A 95 -0.35 -1.85 -32.21
CA HIS A 95 -0.29 -3.24 -32.73
C HIS A 95 0.46 -3.37 -34.07
N GLY A 96 1.22 -2.34 -34.46
CA GLY A 96 1.98 -2.35 -35.71
C GLY A 96 1.12 -2.18 -36.97
N SER A 97 0.09 -1.34 -36.88
CA SER A 97 -0.67 -0.88 -38.05
C SER A 97 0.15 0.03 -38.96
N GLU A 98 -0.20 0.07 -40.24
CA GLU A 98 0.25 1.11 -41.18
C GLU A 98 -0.49 2.44 -40.95
N ILE A 99 -1.69 2.38 -40.34
CA ILE A 99 -2.50 3.55 -40.00
C ILE A 99 -1.88 4.24 -38.79
N ARG A 100 -1.61 5.54 -38.92
CA ARG A 100 -1.06 6.36 -37.83
C ARG A 100 -2.17 6.77 -36.87
N THR A 101 -2.12 6.27 -35.63
CA THR A 101 -3.11 6.58 -34.58
C THR A 101 -2.46 7.22 -33.35
N PRO A 102 -1.79 8.38 -33.47
CA PRO A 102 -0.93 8.93 -32.41
C PRO A 102 -1.65 9.17 -31.08
N THR A 103 -2.94 9.54 -31.11
CA THR A 103 -3.74 9.72 -29.88
C THR A 103 -3.99 8.40 -29.17
N LEU A 104 -4.33 7.34 -29.91
CA LEU A 104 -4.53 6.00 -29.34
C LEU A 104 -3.22 5.40 -28.84
N ASP A 105 -2.12 5.64 -29.57
CA ASP A 105 -0.79 5.17 -29.19
C ASP A 105 -0.32 5.82 -27.89
N LYS A 106 -0.59 7.12 -27.71
CA LYS A 106 -0.32 7.83 -26.45
C LYS A 106 -1.17 7.28 -25.30
N LEU A 107 -2.49 7.11 -25.51
CA LEU A 107 -3.38 6.52 -24.49
C LEU A 107 -2.95 5.11 -24.09
N ALA A 108 -2.49 4.31 -25.04
CA ALA A 108 -2.01 2.95 -24.81
C ALA A 108 -0.66 2.91 -24.07
N ALA A 109 0.19 3.93 -24.24
CA ALA A 109 1.46 4.09 -23.53
C ALA A 109 1.30 4.59 -22.09
N GLU A 110 0.31 5.45 -21.83
CA GLU A 110 0.01 6.02 -20.51
C GLU A 110 -0.93 5.13 -19.68
N GLY A 111 -1.69 4.25 -20.34
CA GLY A 111 -2.73 3.42 -19.74
C GLY A 111 -2.38 1.93 -19.63
N VAL A 112 -3.43 1.13 -19.48
CA VAL A 112 -3.35 -0.34 -19.44
C VAL A 112 -3.93 -0.90 -20.73
N LYS A 113 -3.18 -1.79 -21.39
CA LYS A 113 -3.62 -2.51 -22.59
C LYS A 113 -4.14 -3.90 -22.22
N LEU A 114 -5.27 -4.27 -22.81
CA LEU A 114 -5.79 -5.63 -22.74
C LEU A 114 -5.39 -6.36 -24.03
N GLU A 115 -4.40 -7.24 -23.95
CA GLU A 115 -3.86 -7.95 -25.14
C GLU A 115 -4.70 -9.17 -25.53
N ASN A 116 -5.54 -9.68 -24.62
CA ASN A 116 -6.38 -10.86 -24.83
C ASN A 116 -7.84 -10.53 -24.48
N TYR A 117 -8.58 -10.00 -25.45
CA TYR A 117 -10.02 -9.74 -25.35
C TYR A 117 -10.75 -10.45 -26.49
N TYR A 118 -11.98 -10.89 -26.22
CA TYR A 118 -12.80 -11.65 -27.17
C TYR A 118 -14.10 -10.91 -27.42
N VAL A 119 -14.52 -10.88 -28.68
CA VAL A 119 -15.77 -10.24 -29.13
C VAL A 119 -16.55 -11.21 -30.00
N GLN A 120 -17.85 -10.97 -30.13
CA GLN A 120 -18.67 -11.68 -31.11
C GLN A 120 -18.25 -11.27 -32.53
N PRO A 121 -18.36 -12.17 -33.53
CA PRO A 121 -18.00 -11.87 -34.91
C PRO A 121 -19.00 -10.92 -35.61
N MET A 122 -19.91 -10.29 -34.86
CA MET A 122 -20.88 -9.31 -35.36
C MET A 122 -21.08 -8.18 -34.34
N CYS A 123 -21.28 -6.96 -34.84
CA CYS A 123 -21.36 -5.75 -34.03
C CYS A 123 -22.59 -5.72 -33.12
N THR A 124 -23.74 -6.18 -33.60
CA THR A 124 -25.00 -6.21 -32.81
C THR A 124 -24.88 -7.06 -31.53
N PRO A 125 -24.50 -8.34 -31.58
CA PRO A 125 -24.35 -9.15 -30.37
C PRO A 125 -23.16 -8.71 -29.49
N SER A 126 -22.09 -8.17 -30.07
CA SER A 126 -20.97 -7.59 -29.31
C SER A 126 -21.41 -6.36 -28.49
N ARG A 127 -22.14 -5.44 -29.10
CA ARG A 127 -22.69 -4.25 -28.43
C ARG A 127 -23.74 -4.60 -27.38
N SER A 128 -24.60 -5.59 -27.63
CA SER A 128 -25.57 -6.03 -26.62
C SER A 128 -24.88 -6.63 -25.40
N GLN A 129 -23.83 -7.44 -25.62
CA GLN A 129 -22.99 -7.97 -24.53
C GLN A 129 -22.33 -6.85 -23.73
N PHE A 130 -21.76 -5.86 -24.41
CA PHE A 130 -21.14 -4.70 -23.77
C PHE A 130 -22.11 -3.88 -22.90
N ILE A 131 -23.31 -3.59 -23.41
CA ILE A 131 -24.29 -2.74 -22.70
C ILE A 131 -24.97 -3.51 -21.56
N THR A 132 -25.27 -4.80 -21.75
CA THR A 132 -26.05 -5.59 -20.79
C THR A 132 -25.21 -6.43 -19.84
N GLY A 133 -23.94 -6.68 -20.17
CA GLY A 133 -23.04 -7.54 -19.41
C GLY A 133 -23.38 -9.03 -19.50
N LYS A 134 -24.01 -9.49 -20.59
CA LYS A 134 -24.49 -10.88 -20.78
C LYS A 134 -24.21 -11.41 -22.17
#